data_AF-A0A6G0XM71-F1
#
_entry.id   AF-A0A6G0XM71-F1
#
_cell.length_a   1.000
_cell.length_b   1.000
_cell.length_c   1.000
_cell.angle_alpha   90.00
_cell.angle_beta   90.00
_cell.angle_gamma   90.00
#
_symmetry.space_group_name_H-M   'P 1'
#
loop_
_entity.id
_entity.type
_entity.pdbx_description
1 polymer ?
#
loop_
_entity_poly.entity_id
_entity_poly.type
_entity_poly.pdbx_seq_one_letter_code
_entity_poly.pdbx_strand_id
1 'polypeptide(L)'
;MFYDSAFRPILQADMLKLFALYYLGGLVVDLDVELLKPFPQAWTGIEAPIASCDVVVGIESDCYDDDCVKYFDRKGQVQNWAMFARRPRSPFLGELLEFIVAKYHAMTPLNEDTQVQEVAGSGPITDFIQRYGNFSHPHYHIQASAAGETLESDPSSILRIQKHNEEVCIVGSRYTGGGCKGQPECLVSHLFEGSWH
;
A
#
# COMPACT_ATOMS: atom_id res chain seq x y z
N MET A 1 -18.91 29.71 2.52
CA MET A 1 -19.18 28.37 1.96
C MET A 1 -18.05 27.49 2.49
N PHE A 2 -18.34 26.52 3.36
CA PHE A 2 -17.30 25.66 3.92
C PHE A 2 -16.73 24.81 2.79
N TYR A 3 -15.58 25.21 2.26
CA TYR A 3 -14.70 24.36 1.45
C TYR A 3 -14.08 23.36 2.42
N ASP A 4 -14.90 22.43 2.91
CA ASP A 4 -14.37 21.28 3.63
C ASP A 4 -13.77 20.36 2.58
N SER A 5 -12.44 20.34 2.53
CA SER A 5 -11.72 19.50 1.56
C SER A 5 -11.96 18.01 1.79
N ALA A 6 -12.62 17.59 2.89
CA ALA A 6 -13.19 16.24 3.03
C ALA A 6 -14.21 15.87 1.94
N PHE A 7 -14.77 16.85 1.20
CA PHE A 7 -15.61 16.60 0.02
C PHE A 7 -14.82 16.38 -1.27
N ARG A 8 -13.48 16.41 -1.24
CA ARG A 8 -12.67 16.02 -2.40
C ARG A 8 -12.93 14.54 -2.70
N PRO A 9 -13.49 14.18 -3.87
CA PRO A 9 -13.86 12.80 -4.18
C PRO A 9 -12.71 11.81 -4.03
N ILE A 10 -11.47 12.26 -4.28
CA ILE A 10 -10.27 11.42 -4.14
C ILE A 10 -10.01 10.98 -2.70
N LEU A 11 -10.22 11.85 -1.70
CA LEU A 11 -10.08 11.49 -0.30
C LEU A 11 -11.11 10.44 0.13
N GLN A 12 -12.33 10.56 -0.41
CA GLN A 12 -13.40 9.59 -0.17
C GLN A 12 -13.11 8.26 -0.85
N ALA A 13 -12.57 8.28 -2.07
CA ALA A 13 -12.18 7.09 -2.81
C ALA A 13 -11.09 6.30 -2.07
N ASP A 14 -10.05 6.98 -1.57
CA ASP A 14 -8.98 6.36 -0.78
C ASP A 14 -9.52 5.64 0.46
N MET A 15 -10.40 6.29 1.22
CA MET A 15 -11.03 5.66 2.39
C MET A 15 -11.98 4.51 1.99
N LEU A 16 -12.76 4.69 0.92
CA LEU A 16 -13.72 3.69 0.45
C LEU A 16 -13.04 2.41 -0.04
N LYS A 17 -11.87 2.53 -0.69
CA LYS A 17 -11.04 1.38 -1.10
C LYS A 17 -10.68 0.52 0.11
N LEU A 18 -10.22 1.15 1.19
CA LEU A 18 -9.87 0.45 2.43
C LEU A 18 -11.08 -0.20 3.10
N PHE A 19 -12.23 0.48 3.12
CA PHE A 19 -13.47 -0.12 3.61
C PHE A 19 -13.93 -1.30 2.76
N ALA A 20 -13.91 -1.18 1.43
CA ALA A 20 -14.27 -2.26 0.53
C ALA A 20 -13.37 -3.48 0.75
N LEU A 21 -12.06 -3.26 0.85
CA LEU A 21 -11.09 -4.31 1.12
C LEU A 21 -11.33 -4.96 2.50
N TYR A 22 -11.59 -4.17 3.55
CA TYR A 22 -11.90 -4.69 4.87
C TYR A 22 -13.21 -5.49 4.89
N TYR A 23 -14.29 -4.99 4.29
CA TYR A 23 -15.60 -5.63 4.37
C TYR A 23 -15.77 -6.82 3.43
N LEU A 24 -15.10 -6.81 2.27
CA LEU A 24 -15.29 -7.82 1.22
C LEU A 24 -14.08 -8.73 1.04
N GLY A 25 -12.89 -8.32 1.47
CA GLY A 25 -11.64 -8.93 1.03
C GLY A 25 -11.44 -8.77 -0.49
N GLY A 26 -10.68 -9.67 -1.10
CA GLY A 26 -10.39 -9.67 -2.52
C GLY A 26 -9.29 -8.68 -2.90
N LEU A 27 -9.28 -8.29 -4.18
CA LEU A 27 -8.35 -7.33 -4.76
C LEU A 27 -9.08 -6.01 -5.01
N VAL A 28 -8.55 -4.93 -4.45
CA VAL A 28 -8.97 -3.57 -4.76
C VAL A 28 -7.86 -2.91 -5.58
N VAL A 29 -8.24 -2.27 -6.68
CA VAL A 29 -7.34 -1.48 -7.53
C VAL A 29 -7.99 -0.17 -7.94
N ASP A 30 -7.17 0.83 -8.26
CA ASP A 30 -7.63 2.06 -8.91
C ASP A 30 -8.16 1.78 -10.33
N LEU A 31 -8.98 2.70 -10.86
CA LEU A 31 -9.65 2.53 -12.15
C LEU A 31 -8.69 2.56 -13.34
N ASP A 32 -7.56 3.24 -13.18
CA ASP A 32 -6.48 3.38 -14.16
C ASP A 32 -5.36 2.34 -13.92
N VAL A 33 -5.71 1.19 -13.34
CA VAL A 33 -4.81 0.04 -13.19
C VAL A 33 -5.12 -1.02 -14.24
N GLU A 34 -4.10 -1.38 -15.01
CA GLU A 34 -4.11 -2.51 -15.94
C GLU A 34 -3.72 -3.80 -15.19
N LEU A 35 -4.58 -4.83 -15.22
CA LEU A 35 -4.24 -6.16 -14.71
C LEU A 35 -3.35 -6.89 -15.73
N LEU A 36 -2.06 -7.08 -15.39
CA LEU A 36 -1.10 -7.77 -16.27
C LEU A 36 -1.13 -9.29 -16.10
N LYS A 37 -1.56 -9.76 -14.92
CA LYS A 37 -1.66 -11.18 -14.59
C LYS A 37 -3.05 -11.54 -14.06
N PRO A 38 -3.53 -12.77 -14.34
CA PRO A 38 -4.87 -13.17 -13.93
C PRO A 38 -4.99 -13.31 -12.41
N PHE A 39 -6.08 -12.77 -11.86
CA PHE A 39 -6.50 -12.96 -10.47
C PHE A 39 -7.65 -13.99 -10.41
N PRO A 40 -7.67 -14.91 -9.43
CA PRO A 40 -6.73 -15.03 -8.31
C PRO A 40 -5.45 -15.84 -8.59
N GLN A 41 -5.38 -16.59 -9.70
CA GLN A 41 -4.38 -17.66 -9.87
C GLN A 41 -2.92 -17.18 -9.80
N ALA A 42 -2.58 -16.05 -10.42
CA ALA A 42 -1.19 -15.57 -10.42
C ALA A 42 -0.78 -14.88 -9.10
N TRP A 43 -1.76 -14.56 -8.24
CA TRP A 43 -1.53 -13.91 -6.95
C TRP A 43 -1.54 -14.94 -5.82
N THR A 44 -2.60 -15.75 -5.75
CA THR A 44 -2.87 -16.63 -4.60
C THR A 44 -2.82 -18.11 -4.98
N GLY A 45 -2.40 -18.45 -6.21
CA GLY A 45 -2.17 -19.83 -6.61
C GLY A 45 -1.04 -20.45 -5.80
N ILE A 46 -1.04 -21.77 -5.62
CA ILE A 46 -0.13 -22.46 -4.69
C ILE A 46 1.37 -22.22 -4.97
N GLU A 47 1.73 -21.99 -6.23
CA GLU A 47 3.10 -21.70 -6.68
C GLU A 47 3.44 -20.20 -6.69
N ALA A 48 2.49 -19.32 -6.37
CA ALA A 48 2.71 -17.89 -6.38
C ALA A 48 3.59 -17.47 -5.20
N PRO A 49 4.56 -16.55 -5.37
CA PRO A 49 5.40 -16.07 -4.26
C PRO A 49 4.61 -15.51 -3.07
N ILE A 50 3.42 -14.96 -3.32
CA ILE A 50 2.52 -14.39 -2.29
C ILE A 50 1.36 -15.34 -1.92
N ALA A 51 1.46 -16.62 -2.26
CA ALA A 51 0.42 -17.64 -2.02
C ALA A 51 0.03 -17.83 -0.55
N SER A 52 0.92 -17.51 0.40
CA SER A 52 0.68 -17.60 1.85
C SER A 52 0.16 -16.30 2.46
N CYS A 53 0.25 -15.18 1.75
CA CYS A 53 -0.10 -13.86 2.26
C CYS A 53 -1.61 -13.73 2.47
N ASP A 54 -2.03 -13.34 3.68
CA ASP A 54 -3.40 -12.97 3.99
C ASP A 54 -3.70 -11.53 3.58
N VAL A 55 -2.71 -10.63 3.65
CA VAL A 55 -2.80 -9.27 3.13
C VAL A 55 -1.58 -8.97 2.28
N VAL A 56 -1.77 -8.31 1.14
CA VAL A 56 -0.68 -7.85 0.26
C VAL A 56 -0.83 -6.36 0.01
N VAL A 57 0.25 -5.64 0.28
CA VAL A 57 0.46 -4.22 -0.05
C VAL A 57 1.80 -4.11 -0.78
N GLY A 58 1.97 -3.10 -1.62
CA GLY A 58 3.16 -2.98 -2.47
C GLY A 58 3.90 -1.66 -2.30
N ILE A 59 5.21 -1.70 -2.47
CA ILE A 59 6.03 -0.49 -2.58
C ILE A 59 5.65 0.23 -3.89
N GLU A 60 5.34 1.51 -3.76
CA GLU A 60 4.88 2.40 -4.82
C GLU A 60 5.96 2.66 -5.87
N SER A 61 7.18 2.93 -5.43
CA SER A 61 8.34 3.18 -6.28
C SER A 61 9.64 2.89 -5.51
N ASP A 62 10.74 2.64 -6.20
CA ASP A 62 12.08 2.48 -5.61
C ASP A 62 12.63 3.83 -5.13
N CYS A 63 12.00 4.39 -4.11
CA CYS A 63 12.22 5.76 -3.67
C CYS A 63 12.64 5.83 -2.20
N TYR A 64 13.95 5.77 -1.93
CA TYR A 64 14.52 5.59 -0.58
C TYR A 64 15.41 6.76 -0.11
N ASP A 65 15.51 7.85 -0.89
CA ASP A 65 16.36 9.01 -0.61
C ASP A 65 15.58 10.31 -0.34
N ASP A 66 16.30 11.42 -0.05
CA ASP A 66 15.69 12.73 0.23
C ASP A 66 15.16 13.45 -1.02
N ASP A 67 15.60 13.07 -2.22
CA ASP A 67 15.08 13.68 -3.45
C ASP A 67 13.69 13.14 -3.79
N CYS A 68 13.45 11.88 -3.43
CA CYS A 68 12.16 11.20 -3.56
C CYS A 68 10.99 11.84 -2.81
N VAL A 69 11.19 12.32 -1.58
CA VAL A 69 10.11 12.90 -0.76
C VAL A 69 9.58 14.24 -1.29
N LYS A 70 10.11 14.73 -2.42
CA LYS A 70 9.51 15.84 -3.18
C LYS A 70 8.23 15.43 -3.90
N TYR A 71 8.05 14.14 -4.17
CA TYR A 71 6.93 13.58 -4.94
C TYR A 71 6.09 12.59 -4.15
N PHE A 72 6.64 12.05 -3.05
CA PHE A 72 5.99 11.09 -2.17
C PHE A 72 5.95 11.61 -0.72
N ASP A 73 4.92 11.24 0.04
CA ASP A 73 4.79 11.64 1.43
C ASP A 73 5.86 10.99 2.33
N ARG A 74 6.34 9.80 1.94
CA ARG A 74 7.32 8.99 2.69
C ARG A 74 8.35 8.39 1.74
N LYS A 75 9.56 8.09 2.25
CA LYS A 75 10.48 7.19 1.54
C LYS A 75 10.08 5.74 1.74
N GLY A 76 10.28 4.91 0.73
CA GLY A 76 9.77 3.55 0.64
C GLY A 76 8.24 3.51 0.64
N GLN A 77 7.57 4.54 0.11
CA GLN A 77 6.13 4.65 0.21
C GLN A 77 5.40 3.39 -0.25
N VAL A 78 4.39 2.97 0.52
CA VAL A 78 3.47 1.90 0.13
C VAL A 78 2.33 2.52 -0.65
N GLN A 79 2.01 1.92 -1.79
CA GLN A 79 0.96 2.39 -2.68
C GLN A 79 -0.44 2.24 -2.05
N ASN A 80 -1.37 3.09 -2.49
CA ASN A 80 -2.81 2.94 -2.22
C ASN A 80 -3.64 2.48 -3.44
N TRP A 81 -3.01 2.18 -4.58
CA TRP A 81 -3.73 1.86 -5.83
C TRP A 81 -3.93 0.38 -6.11
N ALA A 82 -3.28 -0.52 -5.38
CA ALA A 82 -3.52 -1.96 -5.50
C ALA A 82 -3.23 -2.67 -4.18
N MET A 83 -4.24 -3.33 -3.61
CA MET A 83 -4.14 -4.03 -2.34
C MET A 83 -5.01 -5.27 -2.35
N PHE A 84 -4.55 -6.32 -1.67
CA PHE A 84 -5.28 -7.58 -1.59
C PHE A 84 -5.45 -8.02 -0.14
N ALA A 85 -6.62 -8.59 0.16
CA ALA A 85 -6.88 -9.30 1.40
C ALA A 85 -7.59 -10.61 1.10
N ARG A 86 -7.06 -11.71 1.63
CA ARG A 86 -7.58 -13.07 1.42
C ARG A 86 -8.99 -13.23 1.96
N ARG A 87 -9.30 -12.57 3.07
CA ARG A 87 -10.55 -12.72 3.79
C ARG A 87 -11.11 -11.36 4.21
N PRO A 88 -12.44 -11.21 4.25
CA PRO A 88 -13.07 -10.10 4.94
C PRO A 88 -12.60 -9.99 6.39
N ARG A 89 -12.63 -8.78 6.91
CA ARG A 89 -12.37 -8.41 8.30
C ARG A 89 -10.99 -8.83 8.79
N SER A 90 -9.97 -8.66 7.95
CA SER A 90 -8.57 -8.82 8.35
C SER A 90 -8.26 -7.95 9.59
N PRO A 91 -7.71 -8.52 10.67
CA PRO A 91 -7.15 -7.77 11.79
C PRO A 91 -6.20 -6.64 11.36
N PHE A 92 -5.30 -6.89 10.41
CA PHE A 92 -4.40 -5.83 9.89
C PHE A 92 -5.19 -4.64 9.33
N LEU A 93 -6.18 -4.89 8.48
CA LEU A 93 -6.98 -3.82 7.88
C LEU A 93 -7.87 -3.11 8.91
N GLY A 94 -8.38 -3.84 9.91
CA GLY A 94 -9.12 -3.23 11.01
C GLY A 94 -8.27 -2.24 11.81
N GLU A 95 -7.07 -2.66 12.22
CA GLU A 95 -6.11 -1.80 12.92
C GLU A 95 -5.64 -0.62 12.05
N LEU A 96 -5.46 -0.82 10.73
CA LEU A 96 -5.13 0.25 9.78
C LEU A 96 -6.24 1.30 9.71
N LEU A 97 -7.51 0.87 9.60
CA LEU A 97 -8.66 1.77 9.58
C LEU A 97 -8.76 2.57 10.89
N GLU A 98 -8.58 1.92 12.04
CA GLU A 98 -8.54 2.60 13.34
C GLU A 98 -7.40 3.63 13.40
N PHE A 99 -6.22 3.28 12.88
CA PHE A 99 -5.08 4.18 12.80
C PHE A 99 -5.36 5.41 11.93
N ILE A 100 -5.92 5.21 10.74
CA ILE A 100 -6.26 6.31 9.81
C ILE A 100 -7.34 7.22 10.42
N VAL A 101 -8.39 6.65 11.03
CA VAL A 101 -9.44 7.43 11.69
C VAL A 101 -8.86 8.25 12.85
N ALA A 102 -8.01 7.65 13.68
CA ALA A 102 -7.35 8.36 14.78
C ALA A 102 -6.44 9.49 14.26
N LYS A 103 -5.68 9.23 13.18
CA LYS A 103 -4.84 10.24 12.53
C LYS A 103 -5.69 11.39 11.99
N TYR A 104 -6.75 11.09 11.24
CA TYR A 104 -7.69 12.08 10.70
C TYR A 104 -8.27 12.98 11.79
N HIS A 105 -8.69 12.40 12.92
CA HIS A 105 -9.21 13.17 14.06
C HIS A 105 -8.18 14.11 14.71
N ALA A 106 -6.90 13.79 14.60
CA ALA A 106 -5.81 14.62 15.14
C ALA A 106 -5.31 15.66 14.14
N MET A 107 -5.73 15.61 12.86
CA MET A 107 -5.33 16.58 11.85
C MET A 107 -6.01 17.94 12.10
N THR A 108 -5.31 19.01 11.75
CA THR A 108 -5.95 20.31 11.58
C THR A 108 -7.02 20.22 10.48
N PRO A 109 -8.06 21.09 10.51
CA PRO A 109 -9.05 21.13 9.45
C PRO A 109 -8.40 21.15 8.07
N LEU A 110 -8.82 20.21 7.22
CA LEU A 110 -8.21 20.02 5.92
C LEU A 110 -8.45 21.25 5.05
N ASN A 111 -7.43 21.67 4.31
CA ASN A 111 -7.46 22.82 3.41
C ASN A 111 -7.03 22.42 1.98
N GLU A 112 -7.03 23.39 1.06
CA GLU A 112 -6.66 23.14 -0.35
C GLU A 112 -5.20 22.66 -0.50
N ASP A 113 -4.31 23.05 0.41
CA ASP A 113 -2.89 22.64 0.41
C ASP A 113 -2.66 21.25 1.02
N THR A 114 -3.73 20.60 1.52
CA THR A 114 -3.61 19.26 2.12
C THR A 114 -3.29 18.24 1.03
N GLN A 115 -2.14 17.58 1.19
CA GLN A 115 -1.73 16.48 0.33
C GLN A 115 -2.72 15.32 0.45
N VAL A 116 -3.26 14.87 -0.70
CA VAL A 116 -4.28 13.82 -0.76
C VAL A 116 -3.80 12.53 -0.10
N GLN A 117 -2.55 12.17 -0.41
CA GLN A 117 -1.90 10.93 0.04
C GLN A 117 -1.71 10.87 1.57
N GLU A 118 -1.75 12.02 2.26
CA GLU A 118 -1.46 12.13 3.70
C GLU A 118 -2.69 11.85 4.58
N VAL A 119 -3.89 11.84 4.00
CA VAL A 119 -5.16 11.73 4.77
C VAL A 119 -5.55 10.27 5.02
N ALA A 120 -5.83 9.53 3.94
CA ALA A 120 -6.19 8.11 3.97
C ALA A 120 -5.48 7.31 2.86
N GLY A 121 -4.41 7.89 2.31
CA GLY A 121 -3.67 7.35 1.18
C GLY A 121 -2.36 6.67 1.59
N SER A 122 -1.39 6.72 0.69
CA SER A 122 -0.10 6.05 0.81
C SER A 122 0.70 6.44 2.07
N GLY A 123 0.62 7.71 2.53
CA GLY A 123 1.35 8.20 3.70
C GLY A 123 0.98 7.46 4.99
N PRO A 124 -0.28 7.55 5.47
CA PRO A 124 -0.75 6.81 6.65
C PRO A 124 -0.59 5.30 6.56
N ILE A 125 -0.77 4.69 5.38
CA ILE A 125 -0.56 3.25 5.20
C ILE A 125 0.90 2.88 5.48
N THR A 126 1.84 3.67 4.94
CA THR A 126 3.28 3.49 5.17
C THR A 126 3.64 3.64 6.66
N ASP A 127 3.12 4.68 7.32
CA ASP A 127 3.33 4.92 8.76
C ASP A 127 2.81 3.75 9.61
N PHE A 128 1.61 3.25 9.27
CA PHE A 128 0.98 2.15 9.98
C PHE A 128 1.77 0.86 9.84
N ILE A 129 2.25 0.51 8.65
CA ILE A 129 3.00 -0.73 8.44
C ILE A 129 4.30 -0.74 9.25
N GLN A 130 5.02 0.38 9.29
CA GLN A 130 6.22 0.48 10.14
C GLN A 130 5.89 0.22 11.62
N ARG A 131 4.78 0.80 12.11
CA ARG A 131 4.30 0.58 13.47
C ARG A 131 3.84 -0.87 13.70
N TYR A 132 3.07 -1.44 12.78
CA TYR A 132 2.49 -2.78 12.86
C TYR A 132 3.57 -3.86 12.87
N GLY A 133 4.61 -3.69 12.05
CA GLY A 133 5.78 -4.56 11.97
C GLY A 133 6.80 -4.35 13.08
N ASN A 134 6.65 -3.33 13.93
CA ASN A 134 7.62 -2.93 14.96
C ASN A 134 9.03 -2.75 14.38
N PHE A 135 9.13 -2.05 13.26
CA PHE A 135 10.36 -1.87 12.52
C PHE A 135 11.30 -0.89 13.22
N SER A 136 12.52 -1.34 13.53
CA SER A 136 13.53 -0.52 14.20
C SER A 136 14.36 0.34 13.24
N HIS A 137 14.18 0.15 11.94
CA HIS A 137 14.90 0.86 10.89
C HIS A 137 13.91 1.54 9.95
N PRO A 138 14.25 2.72 9.41
CA PRO A 138 13.39 3.44 8.50
C PRO A 138 13.27 2.69 7.15
N HIS A 139 12.18 2.95 6.42
CA HIS A 139 12.00 2.58 5.01
C HIS A 139 12.23 1.10 4.67
N TYR A 140 11.88 0.19 5.58
CA TYR A 140 12.01 -1.25 5.36
C TYR A 140 13.46 -1.72 5.14
N HIS A 141 14.44 -1.07 5.81
CA HIS A 141 15.81 -1.57 5.92
C HIS A 141 15.87 -2.76 6.89
N ILE A 142 15.09 -3.78 6.57
CA ILE A 142 14.86 -5.01 7.32
C ILE A 142 14.93 -6.14 6.31
N GLN A 143 15.45 -7.28 6.75
CA GLN A 143 15.61 -8.45 5.88
C GLN A 143 14.24 -8.91 5.36
N ALA A 144 14.08 -8.84 4.04
CA ALA A 144 12.93 -9.28 3.27
C ALA A 144 13.19 -10.62 2.56
N SER A 145 14.43 -11.14 2.60
CA SER A 145 14.80 -12.43 2.03
C SER A 145 15.71 -13.24 2.98
N ALA A 146 15.80 -14.54 2.73
CA ALA A 146 16.74 -15.42 3.44
C ALA A 146 18.22 -15.06 3.17
N ALA A 147 18.50 -14.37 2.06
CA ALA A 147 19.83 -13.86 1.72
C ALA A 147 20.16 -12.54 2.44
N GLY A 148 19.21 -11.98 3.20
CA GLY A 148 19.38 -10.76 3.98
C GLY A 148 19.19 -9.47 3.20
N GLU A 149 18.60 -9.54 1.99
CA GLU A 149 18.27 -8.37 1.18
C GLU A 149 17.10 -7.58 1.79
N THR A 150 17.07 -6.28 1.55
CA THR A 150 15.94 -5.38 1.90
C THR A 150 15.07 -5.13 0.66
N LEU A 151 13.90 -4.53 0.86
CA LEU A 151 13.04 -4.09 -0.27
C LEU A 151 13.72 -3.00 -1.13
N GLU A 152 14.71 -2.28 -0.59
CA GLU A 152 15.53 -1.32 -1.33
C GLU A 152 16.58 -2.02 -2.19
N SER A 153 17.31 -3.01 -1.62
CA SER A 153 18.39 -3.70 -2.35
C SER A 153 17.87 -4.73 -3.35
N ASP A 154 16.72 -5.34 -3.07
CA ASP A 154 16.04 -6.28 -3.97
C ASP A 154 14.55 -5.93 -4.10
N PRO A 155 14.18 -5.18 -5.14
CA PRO A 155 12.78 -4.84 -5.45
C PRO A 155 11.87 -6.03 -5.82
N SER A 156 12.42 -7.24 -5.95
CA SER A 156 11.66 -8.49 -6.16
C SER A 156 11.42 -9.30 -4.87
N SER A 157 11.95 -8.82 -3.75
CA SER A 157 11.76 -9.45 -2.44
C SER A 157 10.39 -9.15 -1.81
N ILE A 158 10.05 -9.89 -0.76
CA ILE A 158 8.76 -9.81 -0.07
C ILE A 158 9.03 -9.77 1.44
N LEU A 159 8.79 -8.63 2.07
CA LEU A 159 8.85 -8.51 3.52
C LEU A 159 7.57 -9.09 4.13
N ARG A 160 7.70 -9.95 5.14
CA ARG A 160 6.58 -10.68 5.75
C ARG A 160 6.46 -10.35 7.23
N ILE A 161 5.26 -9.96 7.66
CA ILE A 161 4.91 -9.73 9.06
C ILE A 161 3.88 -10.80 9.46
N GLN A 162 4.18 -11.55 10.52
CA GLN A 162 3.29 -12.57 11.09
C GLN A 162 2.69 -12.04 12.40
N LYS A 163 1.39 -11.76 12.41
CA LYS A 163 0.68 -11.26 13.59
C LYS A 163 -0.81 -11.63 13.50
N HIS A 164 -1.45 -11.88 14.64
CA HIS A 164 -2.88 -12.23 14.72
C HIS A 164 -3.32 -13.42 13.82
N ASN A 165 -2.42 -14.39 13.58
CA ASN A 165 -2.63 -15.50 12.63
C ASN A 165 -2.92 -15.03 11.19
N GLU A 166 -2.38 -13.88 10.81
CA GLU A 166 -2.31 -13.40 9.43
C GLU A 166 -0.86 -13.21 9.01
N GLU A 167 -0.56 -13.55 7.77
CA GLU A 167 0.66 -13.11 7.10
C GLU A 167 0.40 -11.85 6.26
N VAL A 168 0.96 -10.72 6.69
CA VAL A 168 0.94 -9.47 5.94
C VAL A 168 2.23 -9.37 5.14
N CYS A 169 2.10 -9.26 3.82
CA CYS A 169 3.20 -9.18 2.89
C CYS A 169 3.31 -7.78 2.29
N ILE A 170 4.50 -7.18 2.40
CA ILE A 170 4.89 -5.98 1.69
C ILE A 170 5.76 -6.44 0.52
N VAL A 171 5.22 -6.35 -0.68
CA VAL A 171 5.94 -6.73 -1.90
C VAL A 171 6.78 -5.57 -2.41
N GLY A 172 7.98 -5.87 -2.92
CA GLY A 172 8.82 -4.86 -3.56
C GLY A 172 8.17 -4.25 -4.80
N SER A 173 8.77 -3.16 -5.29
CA SER A 173 8.18 -2.34 -6.35
C SER A 173 7.97 -3.10 -7.66
N ARG A 174 8.66 -4.22 -7.91
CA ARG A 174 8.50 -5.04 -9.12
C ARG A 174 7.21 -5.84 -9.20
N TYR A 175 6.41 -5.91 -8.13
CA TYR A 175 5.13 -6.63 -8.15
C TYR A 175 3.98 -5.73 -8.57
N THR A 176 3.90 -4.53 -8.01
CA THR A 176 2.74 -3.65 -8.20
C THR A 176 3.10 -2.16 -8.28
N GLY A 177 4.37 -1.81 -8.12
CA GLY A 177 4.83 -0.43 -8.13
C GLY A 177 4.76 0.17 -9.54
N GLY A 178 4.84 1.51 -9.60
CA GLY A 178 4.62 2.27 -10.83
C GLY A 178 5.55 1.91 -11.99
N GLY A 179 6.75 1.43 -11.68
CA GLY A 179 7.78 1.06 -12.65
C GLY A 179 7.85 -0.43 -13.00
N CYS A 180 6.93 -1.28 -12.52
CA CYS A 180 7.13 -2.73 -12.69
C CYS A 180 6.81 -3.28 -14.09
N LYS A 181 6.18 -2.50 -14.97
CA LYS A 181 5.76 -2.98 -16.29
C LYS A 181 6.95 -3.58 -17.06
N GLY A 182 6.79 -4.82 -17.51
CA GLY A 182 7.84 -5.59 -18.19
C GLY A 182 8.69 -6.48 -17.27
N GLN A 183 8.54 -6.38 -15.95
CA GLN A 183 9.17 -7.29 -15.00
C GLN A 183 8.40 -8.61 -14.91
N PRO A 184 9.08 -9.77 -14.76
CA PRO A 184 8.42 -11.07 -14.68
C PRO A 184 7.44 -11.20 -13.52
N GLU A 185 7.66 -10.47 -12.42
CA GLU A 185 6.89 -10.54 -11.18
C GLU A 185 5.64 -9.66 -11.25
N CYS A 186 5.68 -8.59 -12.05
CA CYS A 186 4.66 -7.54 -12.11
C CYS A 186 3.26 -8.10 -12.37
N LEU A 187 2.35 -7.79 -11.44
CA LEU A 187 0.98 -8.27 -11.38
C LEU A 187 0.01 -7.27 -12.01
N VAL A 188 0.32 -5.98 -11.87
CA VAL A 188 -0.50 -4.85 -12.34
C VAL A 188 0.38 -3.70 -12.82
N SER A 189 -0.16 -2.83 -13.66
CA SER A 189 0.48 -1.57 -14.07
C SER A 189 -0.45 -0.41 -13.77
N HIS A 190 0.02 0.57 -13.00
CA HIS A 190 -0.69 1.82 -12.79
C HIS A 190 -0.41 2.78 -13.96
N LEU A 191 -1.44 3.41 -14.52
CA LEU A 191 -1.32 4.29 -15.69
C LEU A 191 -1.11 5.77 -15.31
N PHE A 192 -1.33 6.14 -14.04
CA PHE A 192 -1.20 7.51 -13.54
C PHE A 192 -2.07 8.52 -14.29
N GLU A 193 -3.27 8.11 -14.72
CA GLU A 193 -4.21 8.94 -15.47
C GLU A 193 -5.14 9.76 -14.55
N GLY A 194 -5.05 9.52 -13.23
CA GLY A 194 -5.80 10.26 -12.20
C GLY A 194 -5.31 11.70 -11.93
N SER A 195 -6.23 12.56 -11.47
CA SER A 195 -5.94 13.89 -10.94
C SER A 195 -5.70 13.84 -9.43
N TRP A 196 -4.48 14.18 -9.00
CA TRP A 196 -4.04 14.14 -7.59
C TRP A 196 -3.99 15.53 -6.94
N HIS A 197 -4.54 16.54 -7.64
CA HIS A 197 -4.57 17.96 -7.27
C HIS A 197 -6.02 18.42 -7.10
#